data_AF-A0A7K0P3Y9-F1
#
_entry.id   AF-A0A7K0P3Y9-F1
#
_cell.length_a   1.000
_cell.length_b   1.000
_cell.length_c   1.000
_cell.angle_alpha   90.00
_cell.angle_beta   90.00
_cell.angle_gamma   90.00
#
_symmetry.space_group_name_H-M   'P 1'
#
loop_
_entity.id
_entity.type
_entity.pdbx_description
1 polymer ?
#
loop_
_entity_poly.entity_id
_entity_poly.type
_entity_poly.pdbx_seq_one_letter_code
_entity_poly.pdbx_strand_id
1 'polypeptide(L)'
;RSSQELLILGGFVETWLAKEGHDGLIGINCLEKIQLFTPGTLYGAMLAGVDVVLMGAGVPRAIPHLLDTLAAHGNVQFSIDVADAGDVDYALDFEPRDLVDSGGEPLSRPVFLAIVSAHVLATYLARDPEIRPDGFIVEASSAGGHNAPSRQQLLDERGDLVFGPRDEPDLQKIAKAGLPYWIAGGSGTPEMLTAAREAGARGIQVGTVFALCSDSGLDPDIRAQLLEGVARDDLVVHTDPRASPTGFPFKVVDVSGTMSDAVNYESRERLCDLGYLRTPFAKVDGSIGFRCAGEPVHMYLRKGGLEDETVGRKCLCNGLAAAVGMGQQRPSGYQEVPIVTLGSDLQGPRRMIAVHPGGWTAVEAIEWILS
;
A
#
# COMPACT_ATOMS: atom_id res chain seq x y z
N ARG A 1 -21.25 -13.88 4.63
CA ARG A 1 -20.94 -15.25 4.14
C ARG A 1 -20.23 -15.26 2.78
N SER A 2 -20.90 -15.30 1.62
CA SER A 2 -20.20 -15.51 0.33
C SER A 2 -19.08 -14.53 0.01
N SER A 3 -19.23 -13.25 0.36
CA SER A 3 -18.13 -12.27 0.22
C SER A 3 -16.93 -12.60 1.12
N GLN A 4 -17.16 -13.11 2.34
CA GLN A 4 -16.08 -13.52 3.25
C GLN A 4 -15.40 -14.80 2.74
N GLU A 5 -16.15 -15.77 2.22
CA GLU A 5 -15.59 -16.97 1.58
C GLU A 5 -14.67 -16.60 0.40
N LEU A 6 -15.06 -15.62 -0.43
CA LEU A 6 -14.22 -15.12 -1.52
C LEU A 6 -12.97 -14.38 -1.03
N LEU A 7 -13.05 -13.63 0.07
CA LEU A 7 -11.88 -12.97 0.66
C LEU A 7 -10.88 -14.00 1.21
N ILE A 8 -11.38 -15.04 1.87
CA ILE A 8 -10.56 -16.16 2.34
C ILE A 8 -9.90 -16.85 1.15
N LEU A 9 -10.68 -17.19 0.11
CA LEU A 9 -10.15 -17.84 -1.08
C LEU A 9 -9.08 -16.98 -1.76
N GLY A 10 -9.30 -15.66 -1.87
CA GLY A 10 -8.34 -14.73 -2.46
C GLY A 10 -7.03 -14.69 -1.66
N GLY A 11 -7.10 -14.48 -0.34
CA GLY A 11 -5.91 -14.48 0.51
C GLY A 11 -5.15 -15.81 0.49
N PHE A 12 -5.88 -16.93 0.43
CA PHE A 12 -5.30 -18.27 0.33
C PHE A 12 -4.58 -18.47 -1.01
N VAL A 13 -5.27 -18.21 -2.13
CA VAL A 13 -4.75 -18.48 -3.47
C VAL A 13 -3.52 -17.63 -3.78
N GLU A 14 -3.55 -16.34 -3.46
CA GLU A 14 -2.41 -15.43 -3.66
C GLU A 14 -1.18 -15.91 -2.86
N THR A 15 -1.37 -16.29 -1.59
CA THR A 15 -0.27 -16.77 -0.74
C THR A 15 0.23 -18.14 -1.20
N TRP A 16 -0.67 -19.04 -1.54
CA TRP A 16 -0.33 -20.40 -1.98
C TRP A 16 0.45 -20.38 -3.29
N LEU A 17 0.01 -19.59 -4.28
CA LEU A 17 0.73 -19.40 -5.54
C LEU A 17 2.10 -18.74 -5.31
N ALA A 18 2.17 -17.75 -4.42
CA ALA A 18 3.43 -17.10 -4.07
C ALA A 18 4.42 -18.05 -3.37
N LYS A 19 3.96 -19.17 -2.79
CA LYS A 19 4.83 -20.21 -2.19
C LYS A 19 5.19 -21.34 -3.15
N GLU A 20 4.67 -21.35 -4.37
CA GLU A 20 4.86 -22.45 -5.29
C GLU A 20 6.34 -22.57 -5.73
N GLY A 21 6.92 -23.75 -5.55
CA GLY A 21 8.25 -24.08 -6.08
C GLY A 21 9.45 -23.61 -5.26
N HIS A 22 9.27 -23.09 -4.03
CA HIS A 22 10.37 -22.68 -3.17
C HIS A 22 10.04 -22.71 -1.66
N ASP A 23 11.08 -22.68 -0.81
CA ASP A 23 10.96 -22.59 0.66
C ASP A 23 11.21 -21.17 1.21
N GLY A 24 11.19 -20.15 0.34
CA GLY A 24 11.33 -18.74 0.72
C GLY A 24 10.18 -18.24 1.61
N LEU A 25 10.48 -17.20 2.40
CA LEU A 25 9.46 -16.52 3.22
C LEU A 25 8.55 -15.67 2.34
N ILE A 26 7.23 -15.78 2.54
CA ILE A 26 6.23 -14.99 1.84
C ILE A 26 5.50 -14.07 2.80
N GLY A 27 5.44 -12.79 2.43
CA GLY A 27 4.71 -11.77 3.16
C GLY A 27 3.50 -11.26 2.38
N ILE A 28 2.46 -10.86 3.10
CA ILE A 28 1.30 -10.15 2.54
C ILE A 28 1.24 -8.73 3.07
N ASN A 29 1.06 -7.76 2.17
CA ASN A 29 0.86 -6.36 2.53
C ASN A 29 -0.62 -5.99 2.44
N CYS A 30 -1.17 -5.47 3.54
CA CYS A 30 -2.55 -4.98 3.61
C CYS A 30 -2.56 -3.47 3.92
N LEU A 31 -3.69 -2.82 3.64
CA LEU A 31 -3.86 -1.40 3.92
C LEU A 31 -4.91 -1.22 5.02
N GLU A 32 -4.57 -0.48 6.08
CA GLU A 32 -5.50 -0.13 7.16
C GLU A 32 -6.69 0.67 6.63
N LYS A 33 -6.61 1.28 5.44
CA LYS A 33 -7.75 1.96 4.81
C LYS A 33 -8.82 1.03 4.25
N ILE A 34 -8.55 -0.27 4.16
CA ILE A 34 -9.45 -1.24 3.52
C ILE A 34 -9.84 -2.35 4.52
N GLN A 35 -10.32 -1.92 5.68
CA GLN A 35 -10.61 -2.77 6.85
C GLN A 35 -11.60 -3.90 6.56
N LEU A 36 -12.59 -3.67 5.70
CA LEU A 36 -13.65 -4.66 5.41
C LEU A 36 -13.14 -5.96 4.79
N PHE A 37 -11.97 -5.93 4.13
CA PHE A 37 -11.38 -7.11 3.52
C PHE A 37 -10.38 -7.82 4.44
N THR A 38 -9.95 -7.14 5.51
CA THR A 38 -8.79 -7.55 6.31
C THR A 38 -8.96 -8.92 6.99
N PRO A 39 -10.03 -9.20 7.77
CA PRO A 39 -10.14 -10.48 8.46
C PRO A 39 -10.17 -11.69 7.52
N GLY A 40 -10.97 -11.60 6.44
CA GLY A 40 -11.10 -12.68 5.45
C GLY A 40 -9.79 -12.94 4.70
N THR A 41 -9.17 -11.89 4.17
CA THR A 41 -7.90 -12.01 3.42
C THR A 41 -6.78 -12.54 4.30
N LEU A 42 -6.62 -12.03 5.52
CA LEU A 42 -5.57 -12.50 6.42
C LEU A 42 -5.80 -13.94 6.87
N TYR A 43 -7.04 -14.33 7.17
CA TYR A 43 -7.35 -15.71 7.51
C TYR A 43 -7.04 -16.68 6.35
N GLY A 44 -7.40 -16.31 5.12
CA GLY A 44 -7.02 -17.06 3.92
C GLY A 44 -5.50 -17.19 3.75
N ALA A 45 -4.76 -16.10 3.91
CA ALA A 45 -3.31 -16.10 3.83
C ALA A 45 -2.66 -16.97 4.93
N MET A 46 -3.20 -16.94 6.15
CA MET A 46 -2.75 -17.80 7.25
C MET A 46 -3.03 -19.28 6.99
N LEU A 47 -4.16 -19.63 6.40
CA LEU A 47 -4.46 -21.01 5.97
C LEU A 47 -3.45 -21.51 4.93
N ALA A 48 -2.95 -20.62 4.05
CA ALA A 48 -1.90 -20.92 3.09
C ALA A 48 -0.48 -20.82 3.67
N GLY A 49 -0.34 -20.51 4.97
CA GLY A 49 0.93 -20.46 5.66
C GLY A 49 1.78 -19.23 5.35
N VAL A 50 1.17 -18.04 5.25
CA VAL A 50 1.90 -16.76 5.15
C VAL A 50 2.86 -16.57 6.33
N ASP A 51 4.04 -16.04 6.07
CA ASP A 51 5.10 -15.91 7.09
C ASP A 51 5.09 -14.52 7.75
N VAL A 52 4.75 -13.49 6.97
CA VAL A 52 4.78 -12.08 7.41
C VAL A 52 3.54 -11.34 6.97
N VAL A 53 2.95 -10.52 7.84
CA VAL A 53 1.90 -9.56 7.52
C VAL A 53 2.49 -8.16 7.68
N LEU A 54 2.36 -7.32 6.66
CA LEU A 54 2.73 -5.92 6.69
C LEU A 54 1.47 -5.06 6.57
N MET A 55 1.38 -3.98 7.34
CA MET A 55 0.24 -3.06 7.20
C MET A 55 0.62 -1.61 7.44
N GLY A 56 0.20 -0.75 6.51
CA GLY A 56 0.37 0.70 6.55
C GLY A 56 -0.92 1.46 6.23
N ALA A 57 -0.78 2.72 5.82
CA ALA A 57 -1.89 3.63 5.48
C ALA A 57 -2.89 3.90 6.61
N GLY A 58 -2.46 3.80 7.87
CA GLY A 58 -3.27 4.06 9.05
C GLY A 58 -2.57 3.62 10.34
N VAL A 59 -3.33 3.41 11.41
CA VAL A 59 -2.83 2.93 12.71
C VAL A 59 -3.35 1.50 12.94
N PRO A 60 -2.56 0.46 12.62
CA PRO A 60 -3.03 -0.93 12.58
C PRO A 60 -3.05 -1.59 13.97
N ARG A 61 -3.68 -0.93 14.96
CA ARG A 61 -3.68 -1.36 16.36
C ARG A 61 -4.39 -2.69 16.61
N ALA A 62 -5.40 -3.01 15.79
CA ALA A 62 -6.23 -4.19 15.97
C ALA A 62 -5.58 -5.47 15.40
N ILE A 63 -4.53 -5.34 14.59
CA ILE A 63 -3.98 -6.45 13.81
C ILE A 63 -3.28 -7.52 14.66
N PRO A 64 -2.46 -7.19 15.67
CA PRO A 64 -1.84 -8.22 16.52
C PRO A 64 -2.88 -9.17 17.14
N HIS A 65 -3.89 -8.60 17.81
CA HIS A 65 -4.97 -9.36 18.41
C HIS A 65 -5.83 -10.13 17.37
N LEU A 66 -6.07 -9.53 16.20
CA LEU A 66 -6.74 -10.20 15.10
C LEU A 66 -5.99 -11.47 14.68
N LEU A 67 -4.67 -11.38 14.46
CA LEU A 67 -3.85 -12.52 14.05
C LEU A 67 -3.81 -13.61 15.12
N ASP A 68 -3.69 -13.25 16.40
CA ASP A 68 -3.75 -14.21 17.52
C ASP A 68 -5.10 -14.95 17.54
N THR A 69 -6.20 -14.22 17.34
CA THR A 69 -7.55 -14.77 17.36
C THR A 69 -7.80 -15.68 16.14
N LEU A 70 -7.38 -15.24 14.96
CA LEU A 70 -7.48 -16.03 13.73
C LEU A 70 -6.64 -17.30 13.78
N ALA A 71 -5.46 -17.26 14.41
CA ALA A 71 -4.61 -18.44 14.59
C ALA A 71 -5.30 -19.55 15.40
N ALA A 72 -6.19 -19.19 16.33
CA ALA A 72 -7.00 -20.12 17.11
C ALA A 72 -8.37 -20.45 16.46
N HIS A 73 -8.62 -20.00 15.22
CA HIS A 73 -9.93 -20.06 14.56
C HIS A 73 -11.04 -19.41 15.40
N GLY A 74 -10.70 -18.34 16.14
CA GLY A 74 -11.61 -17.62 17.01
C GLY A 74 -12.52 -16.67 16.22
N ASN A 75 -13.69 -16.39 16.80
CA ASN A 75 -14.61 -15.39 16.27
C ASN A 75 -14.07 -13.99 16.53
N VAL A 76 -14.22 -13.11 15.54
CA VAL A 76 -13.67 -11.75 15.56
C VAL A 76 -14.81 -10.77 15.36
N GLN A 77 -14.86 -9.74 16.21
CA GLN A 77 -15.61 -8.51 15.97
C GLN A 77 -14.60 -7.41 15.63
N PHE A 78 -14.47 -7.09 14.35
CA PHE A 78 -13.42 -6.18 13.85
C PHE A 78 -13.97 -4.77 13.64
N SER A 79 -13.44 -3.78 14.35
CA SER A 79 -13.87 -2.37 14.22
C SER A 79 -13.70 -1.86 12.79
N ILE A 80 -14.70 -1.15 12.27
CA ILE A 80 -14.67 -0.52 10.94
C ILE A 80 -14.90 0.98 11.07
N ASP A 81 -14.00 1.77 10.50
CA ASP A 81 -14.13 3.21 10.36
C ASP A 81 -15.23 3.52 9.34
N VAL A 82 -16.33 4.13 9.80
CA VAL A 82 -17.46 4.54 8.96
C VAL A 82 -17.58 6.07 8.98
N ALA A 83 -17.54 6.69 7.81
CA ALA A 83 -17.76 8.13 7.69
C ALA A 83 -19.21 8.50 8.04
N ASP A 84 -19.43 9.71 8.54
CA ASP A 84 -20.76 10.23 8.90
C ASP A 84 -21.48 9.40 9.98
N ALA A 85 -20.76 8.57 10.73
CA ALA A 85 -21.30 7.65 11.74
C ALA A 85 -21.83 8.33 13.01
N GLY A 86 -21.43 9.57 13.29
CA GLY A 86 -21.71 10.21 14.58
C GLY A 86 -21.04 9.45 15.73
N ASP A 87 -21.81 9.11 16.76
CA ASP A 87 -21.35 8.35 17.94
C ASP A 87 -21.59 6.82 17.82
N VAL A 88 -21.92 6.33 16.62
CA VAL A 88 -22.21 4.91 16.40
C VAL A 88 -20.93 4.18 16.00
N ASP A 89 -20.55 3.18 16.78
CA ASP A 89 -19.47 2.26 16.44
C ASP A 89 -19.97 1.16 15.50
N TYR A 90 -19.16 0.85 14.48
CA TYR A 90 -19.42 -0.22 13.53
C TYR A 90 -18.36 -1.30 13.64
N ALA A 91 -18.78 -2.55 13.51
CA ALA A 91 -17.89 -3.69 13.46
C ALA A 91 -18.32 -4.71 12.42
N LEU A 92 -17.35 -5.46 11.92
CA LEU A 92 -17.52 -6.61 11.05
C LEU A 92 -17.37 -7.88 11.89
N ASP A 93 -18.42 -8.68 11.94
CA ASP A 93 -18.36 -10.02 12.52
C ASP A 93 -17.74 -11.00 11.51
N PHE A 94 -16.75 -11.75 11.96
CA PHE A 94 -16.06 -12.77 11.18
C PHE A 94 -15.92 -14.05 12.01
N GLU A 95 -16.55 -15.12 11.53
CA GLU A 95 -16.60 -16.41 12.22
C GLU A 95 -15.93 -17.46 11.33
N PRO A 96 -14.62 -17.72 11.50
CA PRO A 96 -13.87 -18.55 10.56
C PRO A 96 -14.41 -19.97 10.41
N ARG A 97 -14.89 -20.55 11.52
CA ARG A 97 -15.39 -21.93 11.60
C ARG A 97 -16.68 -22.17 10.83
N ASP A 98 -17.46 -21.11 10.61
CA ASP A 98 -18.68 -21.18 9.81
C ASP A 98 -18.40 -21.14 8.31
N LEU A 99 -17.19 -20.71 7.93
CA LEU A 99 -16.78 -20.44 6.55
C LEU A 99 -15.87 -21.54 5.99
N VAL A 100 -14.97 -22.11 6.81
CA VAL A 100 -14.01 -23.13 6.41
C VAL A 100 -13.88 -24.19 7.50
N ASP A 101 -14.00 -25.46 7.12
CA ASP A 101 -13.61 -26.58 7.99
C ASP A 101 -12.08 -26.75 7.94
N SER A 102 -11.38 -26.19 8.92
CA SER A 102 -9.92 -26.26 9.03
C SER A 102 -9.41 -27.52 9.73
N GLY A 103 -10.28 -28.44 10.14
CA GLY A 103 -9.90 -29.60 10.96
C GLY A 103 -9.54 -29.26 12.42
N GLY A 104 -9.54 -27.97 12.79
CA GLY A 104 -9.41 -27.49 14.17
C GLY A 104 -7.97 -27.34 14.71
N GLU A 105 -6.95 -27.72 13.95
CA GLU A 105 -5.55 -27.49 14.33
C GLU A 105 -5.20 -25.99 14.27
N PRO A 106 -4.57 -25.40 15.31
CA PRO A 106 -4.19 -23.99 15.28
C PRO A 106 -3.26 -23.64 14.11
N LEU A 107 -3.47 -22.45 13.53
CA LEU A 107 -2.61 -21.93 12.46
C LEU A 107 -1.34 -21.31 13.02
N SER A 108 -0.28 -21.30 12.22
CA SER A 108 0.90 -20.50 12.50
C SER A 108 0.54 -19.02 12.47
N ARG A 109 0.81 -18.31 13.55
CA ARG A 109 0.69 -16.85 13.60
C ARG A 109 1.85 -16.22 12.82
N PRO A 110 1.59 -15.43 11.76
CA PRO A 110 2.66 -14.75 11.03
C PRO A 110 3.29 -13.63 11.86
N VAL A 111 4.51 -13.22 11.50
CA VAL A 111 5.14 -12.01 12.04
C VAL A 111 4.38 -10.79 11.54
N PHE A 112 4.01 -9.87 12.44
CA PHE A 112 3.37 -8.62 12.05
C PHE A 112 4.34 -7.44 12.08
N LEU A 113 4.53 -6.81 10.93
CA LEU A 113 5.34 -5.59 10.77
C LEU A 113 4.43 -4.39 10.49
N ALA A 114 4.36 -3.46 11.44
CA ALA A 114 3.63 -2.21 11.23
C ALA A 114 4.47 -1.23 10.39
N ILE A 115 3.88 -0.69 9.33
CA ILE A 115 4.51 0.37 8.52
C ILE A 115 4.22 1.71 9.18
N VAL A 116 5.27 2.42 9.58
CA VAL A 116 5.20 3.67 10.33
C VAL A 116 6.09 4.74 9.71
N SER A 117 5.59 5.96 9.63
CA SER A 117 6.36 7.12 9.14
C SER A 117 6.93 7.99 10.28
N ALA A 118 6.59 7.69 11.54
CA ALA A 118 6.99 8.51 12.68
C ALA A 118 7.31 7.69 13.92
N HIS A 119 8.39 8.07 14.60
CA HIS A 119 8.84 7.46 15.86
C HIS A 119 7.82 7.53 16.99
N VAL A 120 6.93 8.53 16.99
CA VAL A 120 5.85 8.66 17.98
C VAL A 120 4.85 7.50 17.85
N LEU A 121 4.47 7.15 16.61
CA LEU A 121 3.56 6.03 16.35
C LEU A 121 4.20 4.70 16.74
N ALA A 122 5.46 4.48 16.36
CA ALA A 122 6.20 3.28 16.75
C ALA A 122 6.26 3.13 18.28
N THR A 123 6.56 4.23 18.98
CA THR A 123 6.62 4.26 20.45
C THR A 123 5.25 3.99 21.08
N TYR A 124 4.17 4.52 20.51
CA TYR A 124 2.81 4.25 20.96
C TYR A 124 2.46 2.76 20.84
N LEU A 125 2.62 2.19 19.65
CA LEU A 125 2.32 0.78 19.39
C LEU A 125 3.19 -0.17 20.23
N ALA A 126 4.48 0.14 20.42
CA ALA A 126 5.38 -0.71 21.18
C ALA A 126 5.06 -0.80 22.67
N ARG A 127 4.30 0.17 23.24
CA ARG A 127 4.07 0.22 24.69
C ARG A 127 3.03 -0.77 25.18
N ASP A 128 1.97 -0.95 24.41
CA ASP A 128 0.81 -1.73 24.81
C ASP A 128 0.88 -3.14 24.20
N PRO A 129 1.02 -4.21 25.00
CA PRO A 129 1.12 -5.59 24.52
C PRO A 129 -0.03 -6.04 23.60
N GLU A 130 -1.25 -5.52 23.77
CA GLU A 130 -2.41 -5.96 22.97
C GLU A 130 -2.36 -5.47 21.52
N ILE A 131 -1.69 -4.34 21.29
CA ILE A 131 -1.57 -3.68 19.98
C ILE A 131 -0.13 -3.70 19.43
N ARG A 132 0.77 -4.39 20.13
CA ARG A 132 2.20 -4.39 19.83
C ARG A 132 2.50 -5.20 18.57
N PRO A 133 3.14 -4.60 17.55
CA PRO A 133 3.65 -5.36 16.42
C PRO A 133 4.93 -6.12 16.79
N ASP A 134 5.31 -7.08 15.96
CA ASP A 134 6.56 -7.83 16.12
C ASP A 134 7.77 -7.03 15.60
N GLY A 135 7.54 -6.00 14.79
CA GLY A 135 8.56 -5.09 14.28
C GLY A 135 7.97 -3.94 13.46
N PHE A 136 8.85 -3.13 12.89
CA PHE A 136 8.46 -1.95 12.11
C PHE A 136 9.11 -1.91 10.73
N ILE A 137 8.35 -1.47 9.74
CA ILE A 137 8.90 -0.83 8.55
C ILE A 137 8.85 0.67 8.79
N VAL A 138 10.00 1.34 8.82
CA VAL A 138 10.10 2.79 9.02
C VAL A 138 10.20 3.46 7.66
N GLU A 139 9.10 4.06 7.22
CA GLU A 139 8.97 4.64 5.88
C GLU A 139 9.24 6.14 5.88
N ALA A 140 10.26 6.55 5.11
CA ALA A 140 10.57 7.96 4.88
C ALA A 140 9.66 8.60 3.82
N SER A 141 9.61 9.93 3.82
CA SER A 141 8.80 10.74 2.89
C SER A 141 9.15 10.54 1.40
N SER A 142 10.31 9.95 1.13
CA SER A 142 10.79 9.61 -0.21
C SER A 142 10.22 8.30 -0.77
N ALA A 143 9.51 7.49 0.03
CA ALA A 143 8.89 6.25 -0.40
C ALA A 143 7.77 6.47 -1.44
N GLY A 144 7.63 5.52 -2.38
CA GLY A 144 6.57 5.55 -3.39
C GLY A 144 5.19 5.23 -2.82
N GLY A 145 4.16 5.44 -3.63
CA GLY A 145 2.77 5.17 -3.26
C GLY A 145 2.19 6.24 -2.34
N HIS A 146 1.38 5.83 -1.38
CA HIS A 146 0.80 6.72 -0.38
C HIS A 146 1.86 7.19 0.60
N ASN A 147 1.89 8.49 0.89
CA ASN A 147 2.71 9.03 1.96
C ASN A 147 1.85 9.50 3.13
N ALA A 148 2.45 9.52 4.32
CA ALA A 148 1.87 10.25 5.43
C ALA A 148 1.75 11.75 5.07
N PRO A 149 0.69 12.45 5.53
CA PRO A 149 0.58 13.88 5.33
C PRO A 149 1.78 14.63 5.94
N SER A 150 2.35 15.58 5.18
CA SER A 150 3.36 16.52 5.70
C SER A 150 2.81 17.32 6.88
N ARG A 151 3.62 17.50 7.93
CA ARG A 151 3.23 18.31 9.08
C ARG A 151 3.05 19.79 8.75
N GLN A 152 3.66 20.27 7.67
CA GLN A 152 3.62 21.69 7.29
C GLN A 152 2.48 22.01 6.33
N GLN A 153 1.96 21.02 5.58
CA GLN A 153 0.91 21.21 4.58
C GLN A 153 1.23 22.33 3.56
N LEU A 154 2.52 22.51 3.25
CA LEU A 154 3.01 23.48 2.28
C LEU A 154 3.17 22.81 0.91
N LEU A 155 2.85 23.55 -0.14
CA LEU A 155 3.05 23.13 -1.52
C LEU A 155 4.22 23.91 -2.14
N ASP A 156 5.00 23.26 -3.00
CA ASP A 156 6.01 23.92 -3.82
C ASP A 156 5.40 24.59 -5.06
N GLU A 157 6.22 25.20 -5.90
CA GLU A 157 5.78 25.89 -7.13
C GLU A 157 5.12 24.96 -8.16
N ARG A 158 5.36 23.64 -8.06
CA ARG A 158 4.76 22.61 -8.91
C ARG A 158 3.48 22.03 -8.29
N GLY A 159 3.10 22.48 -7.09
CA GLY A 159 1.96 21.96 -6.35
C GLY A 159 2.26 20.69 -5.56
N ASP A 160 3.52 20.29 -5.44
CA ASP A 160 3.93 19.10 -4.69
C ASP A 160 3.98 19.38 -3.19
N LEU A 161 3.58 18.39 -2.39
CA LEU A 161 3.64 18.49 -0.93
C LEU A 161 5.09 18.49 -0.44
N VAL A 162 5.46 19.52 0.34
CA VAL A 162 6.81 19.70 0.88
C VAL A 162 6.92 19.02 2.24
N PHE A 163 7.93 18.17 2.39
CA PHE A 163 8.34 17.58 3.66
C PHE A 163 9.55 18.30 4.23
N GLY A 164 9.61 18.42 5.57
CA GLY A 164 10.74 19.00 6.27
C GLY A 164 11.27 18.11 7.39
N PRO A 165 12.24 18.59 8.19
CA PRO A 165 12.93 17.77 9.19
C PRO A 165 12.04 17.13 10.26
N ARG A 166 10.82 17.65 10.47
CA ARG A 166 9.86 17.08 11.43
C ARG A 166 9.09 15.88 10.86
N ASP A 167 9.09 15.72 9.54
CA ASP A 167 8.45 14.61 8.85
C ASP A 167 9.36 13.39 8.80
N GLU A 168 10.66 13.58 9.02
CA GLU A 168 11.63 12.48 9.06
C GLU A 168 11.56 11.72 10.39
N PRO A 169 11.54 10.36 10.35
CA PRO A 169 11.54 9.55 11.54
C PRO A 169 12.89 9.62 12.29
N ASP A 170 12.81 9.71 13.61
CA ASP A 170 13.99 9.72 14.49
C ASP A 170 14.41 8.28 14.78
N LEU A 171 15.40 7.79 14.04
CA LEU A 171 15.86 6.38 14.11
C LEU A 171 16.39 6.00 15.49
N GLN A 172 16.99 6.94 16.24
CA GLN A 172 17.44 6.65 17.61
C GLN A 172 16.25 6.39 18.53
N LYS A 173 15.14 7.12 18.35
CA LYS A 173 13.90 6.87 19.10
C LYS A 173 13.20 5.59 18.64
N ILE A 174 13.24 5.27 17.35
CA ILE A 174 12.77 3.96 16.85
C ILE A 174 13.53 2.83 17.54
N ALA A 175 14.86 2.87 17.53
CA ALA A 175 15.68 1.83 18.16
C ALA A 175 15.36 1.69 19.67
N LYS A 176 15.09 2.80 20.36
CA LYS A 176 14.67 2.81 21.77
C LYS A 176 13.30 2.18 22.02
N ALA A 177 12.45 2.01 21.00
CA ALA A 177 11.20 1.26 21.13
C ALA A 177 11.44 -0.24 21.36
N GLY A 178 12.65 -0.74 21.07
CA GLY A 178 13.09 -2.09 21.45
C GLY A 178 12.60 -3.23 20.56
N LEU A 179 11.94 -2.91 19.43
CA LEU A 179 11.49 -3.88 18.44
C LEU A 179 12.38 -3.83 17.18
N PRO A 180 12.53 -4.94 16.44
CA PRO A 180 13.25 -4.95 15.17
C PRO A 180 12.60 -4.00 14.16
N TYR A 181 13.42 -3.34 13.35
CA TYR A 181 12.92 -2.44 12.32
C TYR A 181 13.76 -2.48 11.04
N TRP A 182 13.14 -2.13 9.93
CA TRP A 182 13.74 -1.94 8.61
C TRP A 182 13.48 -0.51 8.14
N ILE A 183 14.36 0.04 7.32
CA ILE A 183 14.22 1.40 6.77
C ILE A 183 13.69 1.30 5.33
N ALA A 184 12.68 2.09 5.00
CA ALA A 184 12.08 2.18 3.68
C ALA A 184 12.03 3.64 3.20
N GLY A 185 11.95 3.83 1.89
CA GLY A 185 12.03 5.15 1.26
C GLY A 185 13.47 5.64 1.13
N GLY A 186 13.92 5.89 -0.11
CA GLY A 186 15.27 6.39 -0.39
C GLY A 186 16.44 5.49 0.02
N SER A 187 16.17 4.25 0.43
CA SER A 187 17.18 3.35 1.00
C SER A 187 17.66 2.28 0.01
N GLY A 188 17.49 2.50 -1.29
CA GLY A 188 17.69 1.50 -2.34
C GLY A 188 19.11 1.37 -2.87
N THR A 189 20.15 1.51 -2.05
CA THR A 189 21.56 1.36 -2.45
C THR A 189 22.37 0.53 -1.43
N PRO A 190 23.54 -0.02 -1.81
CA PRO A 190 24.38 -0.80 -0.89
C PRO A 190 24.85 -0.01 0.34
N GLU A 191 25.16 1.27 0.13
CA GLU A 191 25.59 2.17 1.19
C GLU A 191 24.44 2.47 2.16
N MET A 192 23.20 2.55 1.66
CA MET A 192 22.01 2.72 2.51
C MET A 192 21.70 1.47 3.33
N LEU A 193 21.91 0.25 2.78
CA LEU A 193 21.83 -0.97 3.57
C LEU A 193 22.85 -0.98 4.71
N THR A 194 24.09 -0.57 4.41
CA THR A 194 25.15 -0.46 5.42
C THR A 194 24.80 0.57 6.49
N ALA A 195 24.40 1.77 6.09
CA ALA A 195 24.01 2.85 7.01
C ALA A 195 22.79 2.46 7.87
N ALA A 196 21.82 1.75 7.30
CA ALA A 196 20.66 1.25 8.05
C ALA A 196 21.08 0.29 9.17
N ARG A 197 22.01 -0.64 8.87
CA ARG A 197 22.54 -1.58 9.86
C ARG A 197 23.36 -0.88 10.95
N GLU A 198 24.19 0.08 10.58
CA GLU A 198 24.94 0.92 11.54
C GLU A 198 24.02 1.73 12.45
N ALA A 199 22.87 2.17 11.93
CA ALA A 199 21.83 2.85 12.71
C ALA A 199 21.04 1.91 13.64
N GLY A 200 21.24 0.58 13.56
CA GLY A 200 20.57 -0.42 14.38
C GLY A 200 19.40 -1.15 13.70
N ALA A 201 19.11 -0.86 12.42
CA ALA A 201 18.08 -1.56 11.67
C ALA A 201 18.51 -2.99 11.31
N ARG A 202 17.52 -3.87 11.07
CA ARG A 202 17.74 -5.24 10.58
C ARG A 202 18.04 -5.27 9.08
N GLY A 203 17.62 -4.24 8.35
CA GLY A 203 17.85 -4.09 6.92
C GLY A 203 17.03 -2.94 6.33
N ILE A 204 16.75 -3.04 5.04
CA ILE A 204 16.01 -2.06 4.26
C ILE A 204 14.85 -2.71 3.51
N GLN A 205 13.86 -1.92 3.12
CA GLN A 205 12.84 -2.29 2.14
C GLN A 205 12.98 -1.40 0.90
N VAL A 206 13.03 -2.03 -0.28
CA VAL A 206 13.31 -1.36 -1.55
C VAL A 206 12.16 -1.58 -2.51
N GLY A 207 11.48 -0.50 -2.89
CA GLY A 207 10.37 -0.53 -3.86
C GLY A 207 10.84 -0.20 -5.28
N THR A 208 11.26 1.05 -5.50
CA THR A 208 11.55 1.61 -6.84
C THR A 208 12.50 0.77 -7.69
N VAL A 209 13.59 0.23 -7.12
CA VAL A 209 14.55 -0.61 -7.87
C VAL A 209 13.89 -1.89 -8.39
N PHE A 210 13.03 -2.52 -7.58
CA PHE A 210 12.31 -3.74 -7.96
C PHE A 210 11.11 -3.45 -8.86
N ALA A 211 10.46 -2.30 -8.72
CA ALA A 211 9.40 -1.87 -9.63
C ALA A 211 9.88 -1.76 -11.09
N LEU A 212 11.16 -1.40 -11.28
CA LEU A 212 11.78 -1.21 -12.59
C LEU A 212 12.56 -2.42 -13.12
N CYS A 213 12.64 -3.51 -12.36
CA CYS A 213 13.30 -4.73 -12.84
C CYS A 213 12.46 -5.49 -13.88
N SER A 214 13.08 -6.41 -14.61
CA SER A 214 12.42 -7.22 -15.64
C SER A 214 11.34 -8.15 -15.09
N ASP A 215 11.44 -8.53 -13.82
CA ASP A 215 10.54 -9.45 -13.12
C ASP A 215 9.34 -8.73 -12.49
N SER A 216 9.26 -7.40 -12.60
CA SER A 216 8.09 -6.66 -12.13
C SER A 216 6.88 -6.88 -13.05
N GLY A 217 5.68 -6.83 -12.47
CA GLY A 217 4.43 -6.90 -13.24
C GLY A 217 4.08 -5.62 -13.99
N LEU A 218 4.94 -4.60 -13.98
CA LEU A 218 4.68 -3.34 -14.68
C LEU A 218 4.61 -3.59 -16.18
N ASP A 219 3.67 -2.93 -16.86
CA ASP A 219 3.53 -3.00 -18.31
C ASP A 219 4.89 -2.72 -18.99
N PRO A 220 5.35 -3.58 -19.93
CA PRO A 220 6.69 -3.46 -20.51
C PRO A 220 6.95 -2.12 -21.20
N ASP A 221 5.95 -1.51 -21.85
CA ASP A 221 6.11 -0.23 -22.55
C ASP A 221 6.21 0.93 -21.55
N ILE A 222 5.43 0.87 -20.47
CA ILE A 222 5.54 1.82 -19.35
C ILE A 222 6.91 1.67 -18.68
N ARG A 223 7.36 0.44 -18.42
CA ARG A 223 8.67 0.17 -17.81
C ARG A 223 9.81 0.71 -18.68
N ALA A 224 9.74 0.50 -20.00
CA ALA A 224 10.74 1.02 -20.93
C ALA A 224 10.84 2.54 -20.86
N GLN A 225 9.70 3.26 -20.90
CA GLN A 225 9.67 4.72 -20.77
C GLN A 225 10.26 5.20 -19.44
N LEU A 226 9.98 4.50 -18.33
CA LEU A 226 10.57 4.83 -17.03
C LEU A 226 12.08 4.63 -17.02
N LEU A 227 12.58 3.52 -17.58
CA LEU A 227 14.03 3.25 -17.64
C LEU A 227 14.75 4.28 -18.52
N GLU A 228 14.16 4.66 -19.66
CA GLU A 228 14.66 5.75 -20.49
C GLU A 228 14.72 7.07 -19.72
N GLY A 229 13.65 7.40 -18.98
CA GLY A 229 13.61 8.62 -18.16
C GLY A 229 14.65 8.62 -17.03
N VAL A 230 14.87 7.47 -16.39
CA VAL A 230 15.96 7.29 -15.41
C VAL A 230 17.33 7.47 -16.06
N ALA A 231 17.56 6.90 -17.25
CA ALA A 231 18.84 6.99 -17.96
C ALA A 231 19.16 8.41 -18.43
N ARG A 232 18.15 9.21 -18.79
CA ARG A 232 18.29 10.62 -19.18
C ARG A 232 18.33 11.59 -18.01
N ASP A 233 18.08 11.10 -16.79
CA ASP A 233 17.96 11.90 -15.58
C ASP A 233 16.85 12.97 -15.63
N ASP A 234 15.74 12.67 -16.34
CA ASP A 234 14.62 13.60 -16.53
C ASP A 234 13.29 13.11 -15.95
N LEU A 235 13.30 11.97 -15.25
CA LEU A 235 12.10 11.44 -14.60
C LEU A 235 11.69 12.29 -13.39
N VAL A 236 10.45 12.79 -13.40
CA VAL A 236 9.87 13.58 -12.33
C VAL A 236 8.87 12.75 -11.54
N VAL A 237 8.98 12.77 -10.20
CA VAL A 237 8.02 12.15 -9.29
C VAL A 237 7.37 13.23 -8.44
N HIS A 238 6.07 13.42 -8.66
CA HIS A 238 5.24 14.36 -7.93
C HIS A 238 4.76 13.75 -6.61
N THR A 239 4.69 14.56 -5.56
CA THR A 239 3.99 14.18 -4.32
C THR A 239 2.65 14.90 -4.31
N ASP A 240 1.70 14.34 -5.05
CA ASP A 240 0.41 14.95 -5.30
C ASP A 240 -0.48 14.84 -4.04
N PRO A 241 -0.86 15.96 -3.39
CA PRO A 241 -1.68 15.95 -2.18
C PRO A 241 -3.14 15.52 -2.45
N ARG A 242 -3.56 15.48 -3.72
CA ARG A 242 -4.95 15.27 -4.14
C ARG A 242 -5.15 13.95 -4.89
N ALA A 243 -4.14 13.39 -5.56
CA ALA A 243 -4.29 12.22 -6.42
C ALA A 243 -5.09 11.06 -5.80
N SER A 244 -4.84 10.71 -4.52
CA SER A 244 -5.58 9.61 -3.89
C SER A 244 -7.01 9.98 -3.51
N PRO A 245 -8.00 9.09 -3.75
CA PRO A 245 -9.36 9.27 -3.23
C PRO A 245 -9.47 9.07 -1.71
N THR A 246 -8.42 8.57 -1.05
CA THR A 246 -8.40 8.30 0.40
C THR A 246 -8.06 9.52 1.27
N GLY A 247 -7.68 10.64 0.63
CA GLY A 247 -7.23 11.85 1.31
C GLY A 247 -5.73 11.88 1.65
N PHE A 248 -5.01 10.77 1.49
CA PHE A 248 -3.56 10.72 1.66
C PHE A 248 -2.84 11.24 0.40
N PRO A 249 -1.72 11.96 0.55
CA PRO A 249 -0.83 12.26 -0.58
C PRO A 249 -0.37 10.98 -1.27
N PHE A 250 -0.14 11.06 -2.58
CA PHE A 250 0.28 9.91 -3.37
C PHE A 250 1.37 10.31 -4.36
N LYS A 251 2.43 9.52 -4.46
CA LYS A 251 3.48 9.76 -5.44
C LYS A 251 3.03 9.36 -6.83
N VAL A 252 3.13 10.27 -7.79
CA VAL A 252 2.79 10.02 -9.20
C VAL A 252 4.01 10.32 -10.04
N VAL A 253 4.42 9.35 -10.85
CA VAL A 253 5.52 9.55 -11.79
C VAL A 253 4.98 10.18 -13.06
N ASP A 254 5.70 11.17 -13.59
CA ASP A 254 5.36 11.76 -14.87
C ASP A 254 5.79 10.86 -16.02
N VAL A 255 4.79 10.24 -16.67
CA VAL A 255 4.98 9.31 -17.79
C VAL A 255 3.91 9.57 -18.84
N SER A 256 4.32 9.62 -20.10
CA SER A 256 3.40 9.83 -21.22
C SER A 256 2.33 8.74 -21.30
N GLY A 257 1.12 9.12 -21.71
CA GLY A 257 -0.01 8.20 -21.80
C GLY A 257 -0.63 7.78 -20.46
N THR A 258 -0.19 8.35 -19.34
CA THR A 258 -0.72 8.05 -18.00
C THR A 258 -1.57 9.19 -17.44
N MET A 259 -2.20 8.96 -16.30
CA MET A 259 -2.93 9.97 -15.52
C MET A 259 -2.03 11.03 -14.88
N SER A 260 -0.69 10.98 -15.05
CA SER A 260 0.17 12.12 -14.69
C SER A 260 -0.11 13.32 -15.59
N ASP A 261 -0.41 13.07 -16.87
CA ASP A 261 -0.75 14.08 -17.86
C ASP A 261 -2.20 14.56 -17.68
N ALA A 262 -2.39 15.89 -17.67
CA ALA A 262 -3.69 16.51 -17.44
C ALA A 262 -4.69 16.21 -18.55
N VAL A 263 -4.26 16.16 -19.82
CA VAL A 263 -5.15 15.91 -20.97
C VAL A 263 -5.65 14.46 -20.93
N ASN A 264 -4.77 13.51 -20.62
CA ASN A 264 -5.15 12.11 -20.44
C ASN A 264 -6.09 11.93 -19.24
N TYR A 265 -5.82 12.61 -18.12
CA TYR A 265 -6.70 12.55 -16.95
C TYR A 265 -8.09 13.18 -17.22
N GLU A 266 -8.15 14.33 -17.87
CA GLU A 266 -9.41 15.03 -18.17
C GLU A 266 -10.26 14.30 -19.21
N SER A 267 -9.63 13.65 -20.19
CA SER A 267 -10.33 12.84 -21.20
C SER A 267 -10.78 11.46 -20.69
N ARG A 268 -10.23 11.02 -19.55
CA ARG A 268 -10.59 9.74 -18.91
C ARG A 268 -12.05 9.77 -18.43
N GLU A 269 -12.83 8.76 -18.81
CA GLU A 269 -14.15 8.55 -18.22
C GLU A 269 -14.03 8.15 -16.74
N ARG A 270 -14.73 8.86 -15.85
CA ARG A 270 -14.77 8.49 -14.43
C ARG A 270 -15.64 7.25 -14.24
N LEU A 271 -15.06 6.19 -13.70
CA LEU A 271 -15.71 4.91 -13.43
C LEU A 271 -15.19 4.35 -12.10
N CYS A 272 -16.00 3.59 -11.39
CA CYS A 272 -15.60 2.90 -10.17
C CYS A 272 -16.26 1.52 -10.11
N ASP A 273 -15.57 0.52 -10.63
CA ASP A 273 -16.03 -0.87 -10.75
C ASP A 273 -15.21 -1.85 -9.91
N LEU A 274 -13.93 -1.57 -9.65
CA LEU A 274 -13.15 -2.32 -8.65
C LEU A 274 -13.53 -1.97 -7.21
N GLY A 275 -13.67 -0.67 -6.92
CA GLY A 275 -14.25 -0.20 -5.65
C GLY A 275 -13.43 -0.42 -4.38
N TYR A 276 -12.15 -0.82 -4.47
CA TYR A 276 -11.32 -1.19 -3.30
C TYR A 276 -11.12 -0.05 -2.29
N LEU A 277 -11.02 1.19 -2.77
CA LEU A 277 -10.77 2.37 -1.92
C LEU A 277 -12.05 3.15 -1.56
N ARG A 278 -13.23 2.52 -1.65
CA ARG A 278 -14.48 3.16 -1.23
C ARG A 278 -14.55 3.25 0.30
N THR A 279 -14.87 4.43 0.80
CA THR A 279 -15.11 4.66 2.21
C THR A 279 -16.56 4.26 2.55
N PRO A 280 -16.78 3.38 3.55
CA PRO A 280 -18.12 3.17 4.07
C PRO A 280 -18.60 4.44 4.77
N PHE A 281 -19.87 4.79 4.60
CA PHE A 281 -20.49 5.92 5.29
C PHE A 281 -21.89 5.55 5.79
N ALA A 282 -22.31 6.15 6.91
CA ALA A 282 -23.65 5.97 7.45
C ALA A 282 -24.66 6.82 6.66
N LYS A 283 -25.75 6.20 6.20
CA LYS A 283 -26.85 6.91 5.55
C LYS A 283 -27.86 7.40 6.59
N VAL A 284 -28.72 8.34 6.18
CA VAL A 284 -29.83 8.87 6.99
C VAL A 284 -30.81 7.78 7.45
N ASP A 285 -30.96 6.71 6.66
CA ASP A 285 -31.81 5.56 7.00
C ASP A 285 -31.14 4.54 7.94
N GLY A 286 -29.90 4.80 8.39
CA GLY A 286 -29.11 3.93 9.25
C GLY A 286 -28.38 2.80 8.51
N SER A 287 -28.57 2.64 7.19
CA SER A 287 -27.81 1.67 6.39
C SER A 287 -26.41 2.18 6.02
N ILE A 288 -25.50 1.27 5.69
CA ILE A 288 -24.17 1.64 5.19
C ILE A 288 -24.20 1.86 3.67
N GLY A 289 -23.62 2.98 3.23
CA GLY A 289 -23.29 3.27 1.85
C GLY A 289 -21.79 3.22 1.62
N PHE A 290 -21.38 3.27 0.34
CA PHE A 290 -19.98 3.29 -0.06
C PHE A 290 -19.75 4.39 -1.09
N ARG A 291 -18.83 5.30 -0.82
CA ARG A 291 -18.48 6.42 -1.70
C ARG A 291 -16.97 6.54 -1.92
N CYS A 292 -16.57 7.09 -3.05
CA CYS A 292 -15.17 7.31 -3.39
C CYS A 292 -15.04 8.60 -4.19
N ALA A 293 -14.18 9.52 -3.78
CA ALA A 293 -14.04 10.81 -4.46
C ALA A 293 -13.50 10.69 -5.91
N GLY A 294 -12.94 9.52 -6.28
CA GLY A 294 -12.52 9.17 -7.65
C GLY A 294 -13.62 8.56 -8.53
N GLU A 295 -14.84 8.36 -8.03
CA GLU A 295 -15.97 7.84 -8.81
C GLU A 295 -16.64 8.94 -9.68
N PRO A 296 -17.63 8.64 -10.55
CA PRO A 296 -18.34 9.68 -11.29
C PRO A 296 -18.88 10.77 -10.35
N VAL A 297 -18.65 12.05 -10.69
CA VAL A 297 -18.98 13.18 -9.80
C VAL A 297 -20.44 13.15 -9.35
N HIS A 298 -21.37 12.97 -10.30
CA HIS A 298 -22.81 12.88 -10.00
C HIS A 298 -23.18 11.71 -9.06
N MET A 299 -22.42 10.62 -9.08
CA MET A 299 -22.61 9.48 -8.15
C MET A 299 -22.10 9.84 -6.75
N TYR A 300 -20.95 10.50 -6.65
CA TYR A 300 -20.40 10.97 -5.38
C TYR A 300 -21.34 11.96 -4.69
N LEU A 301 -21.87 12.94 -5.43
CA LEU A 301 -22.85 13.92 -4.94
C LEU A 301 -24.15 13.27 -4.47
N ARG A 302 -24.67 12.28 -5.22
CA ARG A 302 -25.87 11.51 -4.82
C ARG A 302 -25.67 10.78 -3.49
N LYS A 303 -24.42 10.45 -3.14
CA LYS A 303 -24.02 9.78 -1.89
C LYS A 303 -23.63 10.76 -0.78
N GLY A 304 -24.01 12.03 -0.92
CA GLY A 304 -23.78 13.07 0.10
C GLY A 304 -22.36 13.63 0.14
N GLY A 305 -21.52 13.30 -0.84
CA GLY A 305 -20.20 13.92 -0.98
C GLY A 305 -20.27 15.33 -1.55
N LEU A 306 -19.17 16.09 -1.45
CA LEU A 306 -19.06 17.44 -1.98
C LEU A 306 -18.27 17.47 -3.31
N GLU A 307 -18.67 18.34 -4.25
CA GLU A 307 -18.02 18.42 -5.57
C GLU A 307 -16.53 18.74 -5.46
N ASP A 308 -16.16 19.67 -4.57
CA ASP A 308 -14.78 20.09 -4.33
C ASP A 308 -13.88 18.95 -3.85
N GLU A 309 -14.43 17.90 -3.24
CA GLU A 309 -13.65 16.73 -2.82
C GLU A 309 -13.24 15.84 -4.00
N THR A 310 -13.92 15.97 -5.13
CA THR A 310 -13.68 15.18 -6.35
C THR A 310 -12.55 15.75 -7.23
N VAL A 311 -12.26 17.04 -7.09
CA VAL A 311 -11.28 17.76 -7.93
C VAL A 311 -9.88 17.16 -7.79
N GLY A 312 -9.26 16.78 -8.91
CA GLY A 312 -7.92 16.18 -8.94
C GLY A 312 -7.83 14.75 -8.36
N ARG A 313 -8.94 14.09 -8.02
CA ARG A 313 -8.92 12.70 -7.51
C ARG A 313 -8.79 11.70 -8.65
N LYS A 314 -7.72 10.91 -8.63
CA LYS A 314 -7.43 9.88 -9.63
C LYS A 314 -7.92 8.52 -9.13
N CYS A 315 -8.48 7.69 -10.01
CA CYS A 315 -8.92 6.34 -9.64
C CYS A 315 -7.70 5.41 -9.52
N LEU A 316 -7.13 5.29 -8.31
CA LEU A 316 -5.96 4.45 -8.08
C LEU A 316 -6.23 2.96 -8.32
N CYS A 317 -7.43 2.47 -8.01
CA CYS A 317 -7.75 1.03 -8.16
C CYS A 317 -7.59 0.61 -9.62
N ASN A 318 -8.26 1.32 -10.52
CA ASN A 318 -8.25 1.00 -11.94
C ASN A 318 -6.92 1.38 -12.60
N GLY A 319 -6.37 2.54 -12.24
CA GLY A 319 -5.14 3.04 -12.83
C GLY A 319 -3.91 2.19 -12.49
N LEU A 320 -3.78 1.73 -11.25
CA LEU A 320 -2.65 0.88 -10.85
C LEU A 320 -2.79 -0.52 -11.44
N ALA A 321 -4.01 -1.07 -11.52
CA ALA A 321 -4.25 -2.34 -12.21
C ALA A 321 -3.91 -2.24 -13.71
N ALA A 322 -4.28 -1.12 -14.36
CA ALA A 322 -3.93 -0.87 -15.75
C ALA A 322 -2.42 -0.75 -15.96
N ALA A 323 -1.68 -0.13 -15.02
CA ALA A 323 -0.23 0.00 -15.10
C ALA A 323 0.51 -1.35 -15.07
N VAL A 324 -0.13 -2.42 -14.60
CA VAL A 324 0.43 -3.78 -14.57
C VAL A 324 -0.25 -4.73 -15.57
N GLY A 325 -0.90 -4.18 -16.60
CA GLY A 325 -1.57 -4.97 -17.63
C GLY A 325 -2.87 -5.67 -17.18
N MET A 326 -3.37 -5.37 -15.98
CA MET A 326 -4.59 -5.94 -15.39
C MET A 326 -5.78 -4.97 -15.43
N GLY A 327 -5.79 -4.05 -16.39
CA GLY A 327 -6.91 -3.13 -16.62
C GLY A 327 -8.20 -3.89 -16.94
N GLN A 328 -9.33 -3.41 -16.41
CA GLN A 328 -10.64 -4.04 -16.65
C GLN A 328 -11.05 -3.93 -18.13
N GLN A 329 -11.44 -5.06 -18.73
CA GLN A 329 -11.97 -5.08 -20.09
C GLN A 329 -13.43 -4.63 -20.10
N ARG A 330 -13.78 -3.72 -21.00
CA ARG A 330 -15.14 -3.17 -21.11
C ARG A 330 -15.76 -3.48 -22.47
N PRO A 331 -17.09 -3.72 -22.54
CA PRO A 331 -17.78 -3.94 -23.82
C PRO A 331 -17.64 -2.79 -24.83
N SER A 332 -17.43 -1.56 -24.34
CA SER A 332 -17.18 -0.39 -25.19
C SER A 332 -15.82 -0.39 -25.88
N GLY A 333 -14.92 -1.32 -25.50
CA GLY A 333 -13.51 -1.31 -25.92
C GLY A 333 -12.67 -0.26 -25.20
N TYR A 334 -13.24 0.46 -24.23
CA TYR A 334 -12.51 1.45 -23.44
C TYR A 334 -11.35 0.80 -22.69
N GLN A 335 -10.16 1.37 -22.85
CA GLN A 335 -8.96 1.02 -22.11
C GLN A 335 -8.71 2.07 -21.01
N GLU A 336 -8.43 1.57 -19.83
CA GLU A 336 -8.23 2.39 -18.65
C GLU A 336 -6.86 3.10 -18.72
N VAL A 337 -6.85 4.40 -18.41
CA VAL A 337 -5.60 5.18 -18.38
C VAL A 337 -4.80 4.80 -17.13
N PRO A 338 -3.54 4.36 -17.26
CA PRO A 338 -2.74 3.91 -16.12
C PRO A 338 -2.32 5.08 -15.22
N ILE A 339 -1.95 4.77 -13.98
CA ILE A 339 -1.19 5.67 -13.09
C ILE A 339 -0.01 4.90 -12.52
N VAL A 340 1.16 5.53 -12.47
CA VAL A 340 2.39 4.91 -12.02
C VAL A 340 2.90 5.62 -10.79
N THR A 341 3.47 4.86 -9.86
CA THR A 341 4.08 5.39 -8.65
C THR A 341 5.49 4.82 -8.47
N LEU A 342 6.41 5.67 -8.02
CA LEU A 342 7.77 5.33 -7.62
C LEU A 342 8.13 6.18 -6.40
N GLY A 343 9.17 5.77 -5.67
CA GLY A 343 9.83 6.66 -4.70
C GLY A 343 10.49 7.86 -5.41
N SER A 344 10.60 8.98 -4.71
CA SER A 344 11.21 10.20 -5.26
C SER A 344 12.73 10.18 -5.23
N ASP A 345 13.35 9.24 -4.50
CA ASP A 345 14.77 8.94 -4.66
C ASP A 345 14.97 7.93 -5.81
N LEU A 346 15.69 8.37 -6.83
CA LEU A 346 16.01 7.57 -8.01
C LEU A 346 17.50 7.22 -8.10
N GLN A 347 18.30 7.38 -7.03
CA GLN A 347 19.73 7.07 -7.08
C GLN A 347 19.99 5.59 -7.36
N GLY A 348 19.23 4.70 -6.72
CA GLY A 348 19.32 3.26 -6.95
C GLY A 348 19.08 2.88 -8.42
N PRO A 349 17.90 3.21 -8.99
CA PRO A 349 17.60 2.99 -10.41
C PRO A 349 18.64 3.60 -11.36
N ARG A 350 19.13 4.82 -11.11
CA ARG A 350 20.16 5.46 -11.94
C ARG A 350 21.46 4.67 -11.98
N ARG A 351 21.89 4.11 -10.85
CA ARG A 351 23.09 3.26 -10.79
C ARG A 351 22.85 1.92 -11.47
N MET A 352 21.68 1.32 -11.27
CA MET A 352 21.33 0.04 -11.90
C MET A 352 21.27 0.15 -13.43
N ILE A 353 20.65 1.19 -13.99
CA ILE A 353 20.58 1.37 -15.45
C ILE A 353 21.96 1.66 -16.06
N ALA A 354 22.86 2.31 -15.31
CA ALA A 354 24.23 2.55 -15.77
C ALA A 354 25.06 1.27 -15.85
N VAL A 355 24.84 0.31 -14.94
CA VAL A 355 25.51 -0.99 -14.94
C VAL A 355 24.83 -1.97 -15.91
N HIS A 356 23.50 -1.90 -16.01
CA HIS A 356 22.67 -2.76 -16.87
C HIS A 356 21.84 -1.90 -17.85
N PRO A 357 22.42 -1.41 -18.97
CA PRO A 357 21.70 -0.53 -19.91
C PRO A 357 20.46 -1.14 -20.55
N GLY A 358 20.34 -2.48 -20.56
CA GLY A 358 19.15 -3.19 -21.04
C GLY A 358 18.07 -3.43 -19.98
N GLY A 359 18.22 -2.88 -18.78
CA GLY A 359 17.44 -3.25 -17.60
C GLY A 359 18.07 -4.41 -16.83
N TRP A 360 17.56 -4.67 -15.64
CA TRP A 360 18.07 -5.67 -14.70
C TRP A 360 16.96 -6.58 -14.18
N THR A 361 17.32 -7.76 -13.73
CA THR A 361 16.47 -8.72 -13.02
C THR A 361 16.38 -8.40 -11.53
N ALA A 362 15.41 -8.98 -10.84
CA ALA A 362 15.30 -8.93 -9.38
C ALA A 362 16.52 -9.57 -8.71
N VAL A 363 17.10 -10.62 -9.31
CA VAL A 363 18.32 -11.27 -8.81
C VAL A 363 19.51 -10.31 -8.87
N GLU A 364 19.74 -9.65 -10.02
CA GLU A 364 20.80 -8.65 -10.16
C GLU A 364 20.60 -7.46 -9.21
N ALA A 365 19.35 -7.04 -8.98
CA ALA A 365 19.05 -6.01 -7.99
C ALA A 365 19.42 -6.43 -6.56
N ILE A 366 19.12 -7.67 -6.16
CA ILE A 366 19.50 -8.21 -4.85
C ILE A 366 21.02 -8.28 -4.72
N GLU A 367 21.70 -8.88 -5.71
CA GLU A 367 23.16 -9.02 -5.72
C GLU A 367 23.85 -7.66 -5.62
N TRP A 368 23.36 -6.67 -6.37
CA TRP A 368 23.86 -5.31 -6.31
C TRP A 368 23.63 -4.67 -4.94
N ILE A 369 22.41 -4.73 -4.38
CA ILE A 369 22.12 -4.15 -3.05
C ILE A 369 23.00 -4.76 -1.95
N LEU A 370 23.37 -6.03 -2.07
CA LEU A 370 24.18 -6.76 -1.10
C LEU A 370 25.70 -6.59 -1.28
N SER A 371 26.15 -5.93 -2.35
CA SER A 371 27.57 -5.83 -2.74
C SER A 371 28.41 -4.91 -1.85
#